data_AF-A0A822F718-F1
#
_entry.id   AF-A0A822F718-F1
#
_cell.length_a   1.000
_cell.length_b   1.000
_cell.length_c   1.000
_cell.angle_alpha   90.00
_cell.angle_beta   90.00
_cell.angle_gamma   90.00
#
_symmetry.space_group_name_H-M   'P 1'
#
loop_
_entity.id
_entity.type
_entity.pdbx_description
1 polymer ?
#
loop_
_entity_poly.entity_id
_entity_poly.type
_entity_poly.pdbx_seq_one_letter_code
_entity_poly.pdbx_strand_id
1 'polypeptide(L)'
;GTWMKQFKEHLTNQNADFHEANGKISKIKLMHQKETFDYAENKDLHVQIAHLPYKSDSHDVQFVFTVILPKQGVSLDEVEQKLTSKPDLIQQVLNDENTTRKKLQLYLPKFKMEATFVLNDVLIQLGMKNAFSASKADFTG
;
A
#
# COMPACT_ATOMS: atom_id res chain seq x y z
N GLY A 1 -4.00 11.71 5.97
CA GLY A 1 -2.98 12.72 5.65
C GLY A 1 -3.41 13.54 4.46
N THR A 2 -2.77 14.69 4.23
CA THR A 2 -3.07 15.58 3.09
C THR A 2 -2.08 15.31 1.96
N TRP A 3 -2.54 14.96 0.75
CA TRP A 3 -1.65 14.75 -0.40
C TRP A 3 -0.81 16.00 -0.69
N MET A 4 0.47 15.82 -1.04
CA MET A 4 1.31 16.93 -1.51
C MET A 4 0.75 17.54 -2.81
N LYS A 5 0.22 16.67 -3.69
CA LYS A 5 -0.53 17.05 -4.90
C LYS A 5 -1.97 16.53 -4.78
N GLN A 6 -2.88 17.42 -4.42
CA GLN A 6 -4.27 17.07 -4.12
C GLN A 6 -5.07 16.72 -5.39
N PHE A 7 -5.89 15.69 -5.28
CA PHE A 7 -6.90 15.37 -6.29
C PHE A 7 -8.01 16.43 -6.26
N LYS A 8 -8.41 16.91 -7.45
CA LYS A 8 -9.55 17.82 -7.58
C LYS A 8 -10.85 17.03 -7.44
N GLU A 9 -11.70 17.42 -6.51
CA GLU A 9 -12.93 16.66 -6.20
C GLU A 9 -13.84 16.48 -7.42
N HIS A 10 -14.03 17.53 -8.23
CA HIS A 10 -14.85 17.47 -9.45
C HIS A 10 -14.32 16.55 -10.55
N LEU A 11 -13.05 16.10 -10.46
CA LEU A 11 -12.47 15.10 -11.37
C LEU A 11 -12.66 13.66 -10.85
N THR A 12 -13.27 13.48 -9.69
CA THR A 12 -13.56 12.14 -9.14
C THR A 12 -14.74 11.55 -9.89
N ASN A 13 -14.50 10.43 -10.58
CA ASN A 13 -15.58 9.63 -11.15
C ASN A 13 -16.37 9.00 -10.00
N GLN A 14 -17.69 9.22 -9.97
CA GLN A 14 -18.57 8.73 -8.90
C GLN A 14 -19.00 7.28 -9.08
N ASN A 15 -18.81 6.69 -10.26
CA ASN A 15 -19.38 5.40 -10.66
C ASN A 15 -18.43 4.62 -11.60
N ALA A 16 -17.17 4.46 -11.21
CA ALA A 16 -16.17 3.73 -11.98
C ALA A 16 -16.19 2.23 -11.65
N ASP A 17 -15.85 1.38 -12.62
CA ASP A 17 -15.66 -0.05 -12.40
C ASP A 17 -14.36 -0.33 -11.65
N PHE A 18 -14.44 -1.20 -10.65
CA PHE A 18 -13.30 -1.75 -9.93
C PHE A 18 -13.41 -3.28 -9.89
N HIS A 19 -12.34 -3.94 -10.33
CA HIS A 19 -12.24 -5.40 -10.37
C HIS A 19 -11.69 -5.91 -9.04
N GLU A 20 -12.53 -6.56 -8.25
CA GLU A 20 -12.13 -7.20 -6.99
C GLU A 20 -11.33 -8.47 -7.25
N ALA A 21 -10.51 -8.90 -6.28
CA ALA A 21 -9.69 -10.11 -6.38
C ALA A 21 -10.51 -11.39 -6.62
N ASN A 22 -11.77 -11.42 -6.15
CA ASN A 22 -12.71 -12.53 -6.35
C ASN A 22 -13.39 -12.53 -7.75
N GLY A 23 -13.01 -11.61 -8.64
CA GLY A 23 -13.57 -11.47 -9.99
C GLY A 23 -14.85 -10.63 -10.08
N LYS A 24 -15.41 -10.18 -8.95
CA LYS A 24 -16.57 -9.29 -8.92
C LYS A 24 -16.18 -7.90 -9.43
N ILE A 25 -17.12 -7.24 -10.12
CA ILE A 25 -17.00 -5.83 -10.49
C ILE A 25 -17.90 -5.01 -9.58
N SER A 26 -17.31 -4.01 -8.92
CA SER A 26 -18.01 -3.07 -8.05
C SER A 26 -17.90 -1.65 -8.59
N LYS A 27 -18.96 -0.87 -8.38
CA LYS A 27 -18.97 0.56 -8.70
C LYS A 27 -18.43 1.38 -7.54
N ILE A 28 -17.40 2.19 -7.79
CA ILE A 28 -16.71 2.96 -6.76
C ILE A 28 -16.49 4.42 -7.16
N LYS A 29 -16.15 5.25 -6.16
CA LYS A 29 -15.59 6.57 -6.38
C LYS A 29 -14.10 6.44 -6.71
N LEU A 30 -13.70 6.90 -7.89
CA LEU A 30 -12.34 6.79 -8.39
C LEU A 30 -11.78 8.19 -8.63
N MET A 31 -10.81 8.60 -7.81
CA MET A 31 -10.13 9.88 -7.94
C MET A 31 -9.19 9.83 -9.14
N HIS A 32 -9.04 10.95 -9.85
CA HIS A 32 -8.16 11.04 -11.01
C HIS A 32 -7.33 12.33 -10.97
N GLN A 33 -6.05 12.21 -11.34
CA GLN A 33 -5.20 13.37 -11.64
C GLN A 33 -4.11 13.00 -12.66
N LYS A 34 -3.59 14.02 -13.34
CA LYS A 34 -2.42 13.91 -14.22
C LYS A 34 -1.28 14.73 -13.63
N GLU A 35 -0.28 14.06 -13.08
CA GLU A 35 0.83 14.69 -12.37
C GLU A 35 2.10 13.82 -12.46
N THR A 36 3.25 14.38 -12.10
CA THR A 36 4.53 13.68 -12.05
C THR A 36 4.73 13.04 -10.67
N PHE A 37 4.89 11.72 -10.67
CA PHE A 37 5.16 10.92 -9.48
C PHE A 37 6.45 10.12 -9.66
N ASP A 38 6.99 9.65 -8.55
CA ASP A 38 8.02 8.63 -8.54
C ASP A 38 7.39 7.29 -8.90
N TYR A 39 7.94 6.66 -9.93
CA TYR A 39 7.38 5.49 -10.59
C TYR A 39 8.45 4.44 -10.87
N ALA A 40 8.10 3.19 -10.64
CA ALA A 40 8.92 2.04 -10.98
C ALA A 40 8.08 0.89 -11.53
N GLU A 41 8.75 -0.07 -12.17
CA GLU A 41 8.18 -1.37 -12.49
C GLU A 41 9.11 -2.44 -11.96
N ASN A 42 8.57 -3.39 -11.21
CA ASN A 42 9.34 -4.54 -10.75
C ASN A 42 9.01 -5.74 -11.66
N LYS A 43 10.03 -6.24 -12.37
CA LYS A 43 9.88 -7.33 -13.34
C LYS A 43 9.62 -8.68 -12.68
N ASP A 44 10.18 -8.93 -11.49
CA ASP A 44 10.03 -10.20 -10.78
C ASP A 44 8.62 -10.37 -10.18
N LEU A 45 8.05 -9.25 -9.72
CA LEU A 45 6.69 -9.18 -9.19
C LEU A 45 5.64 -8.94 -10.29
N HIS A 46 6.05 -8.52 -11.49
CA HIS A 46 5.15 -8.08 -12.56
C HIS A 46 4.17 -6.98 -12.11
N VAL A 47 4.66 -5.97 -11.40
CA VAL A 47 3.85 -4.86 -10.85
C VAL A 47 4.30 -3.51 -11.38
N GLN A 48 3.38 -2.54 -11.34
CA GLN A 48 3.65 -1.11 -11.44
C GLN A 48 3.63 -0.49 -10.05
N ILE A 49 4.54 0.44 -9.78
CA ILE A 49 4.69 1.08 -8.47
C ILE A 49 4.61 2.59 -8.64
N ALA A 50 3.82 3.25 -7.80
CA ALA A 50 3.76 4.71 -7.74
C ALA A 50 3.83 5.18 -6.29
N HIS A 51 4.67 6.17 -6.03
CA HIS A 51 4.83 6.79 -4.73
C HIS A 51 4.12 8.14 -4.69
N LEU A 52 3.19 8.28 -3.75
CA LEU A 52 2.39 9.48 -3.56
C LEU A 52 2.80 10.16 -2.24
N PRO A 53 3.59 11.24 -2.28
CA PRO A 53 3.98 11.94 -1.07
C PRO A 53 2.79 12.69 -0.46
N TYR A 54 2.68 12.62 0.86
CA TYR A 54 1.87 13.54 1.63
C TYR A 54 2.59 14.88 1.79
N LYS A 55 1.82 15.94 2.05
CA LYS A 55 2.36 17.21 2.51
C LYS A 55 3.04 16.95 3.86
N SER A 56 4.28 17.40 3.98
CA SER A 56 4.98 17.46 5.25
C SER A 56 5.16 18.91 5.68
N ASP A 57 5.00 19.16 6.97
CA ASP A 57 5.26 20.47 7.59
C ASP A 57 6.68 20.52 8.21
N SER A 58 7.40 19.39 8.28
CA SER A 58 8.80 19.31 8.70
C SER A 58 9.69 18.82 7.56
N HIS A 59 10.91 19.36 7.48
CA HIS A 59 11.86 18.96 6.43
C HIS A 59 12.42 17.54 6.64
N ASP A 60 12.27 16.99 7.85
CA ASP A 60 12.97 15.76 8.27
C ASP A 60 12.13 14.48 8.13
N VAL A 61 10.82 14.58 7.89
CA VAL A 61 9.93 13.41 7.77
C VAL A 61 9.03 13.57 6.57
N GLN A 62 9.15 12.66 5.60
CA GLN A 62 8.26 12.59 4.44
C GLN A 62 7.45 11.30 4.50
N PHE A 63 6.13 11.42 4.63
CA PHE A 63 5.24 10.27 4.51
C PHE A 63 4.89 10.04 3.05
N VAL A 64 5.02 8.80 2.60
CA VAL A 64 4.72 8.38 1.23
C VAL A 64 3.70 7.26 1.25
N PHE A 65 2.69 7.35 0.39
CA PHE A 65 1.78 6.26 0.10
C PHE A 65 2.24 5.52 -1.15
N THR A 66 2.68 4.28 -0.98
CA THR A 66 3.15 3.43 -2.08
C THR A 66 2.00 2.57 -2.61
N VAL A 67 1.69 2.74 -3.89
CA VAL A 67 0.72 1.90 -4.60
C VAL A 67 1.50 0.84 -5.36
N ILE A 68 1.18 -0.43 -5.10
CA ILE A 68 1.68 -1.59 -5.84
C ILE A 68 0.50 -2.15 -6.63
N LEU A 69 0.56 -2.04 -7.95
CA LEU A 69 -0.51 -2.48 -8.85
C LEU A 69 -0.03 -3.66 -9.70
N PRO A 70 -0.58 -4.87 -9.51
CA PRO A 70 -0.31 -6.00 -10.39
C PRO A 70 -0.65 -5.66 -11.85
N LYS A 71 0.21 -6.08 -12.78
CA LYS A 71 -0.11 -5.99 -14.21
C LYS A 71 -1.24 -6.96 -14.54
N GLN A 72 -1.91 -6.71 -15.67
CA GLN A 72 -2.99 -7.57 -16.13
C GLN A 72 -2.53 -9.04 -16.22
N GLY A 73 -3.32 -9.95 -15.67
CA GLY A 73 -3.02 -11.38 -15.63
C GLY A 73 -2.24 -11.84 -14.39
N VAL A 74 -1.77 -10.92 -13.54
CA VAL A 74 -1.09 -11.23 -12.28
C VAL A 74 -2.10 -11.10 -11.13
N SER A 75 -2.24 -12.15 -10.31
CA SER A 75 -3.13 -12.11 -9.14
C SER A 75 -2.46 -11.39 -7.96
N LEU A 76 -3.29 -10.83 -7.07
CA LEU A 76 -2.79 -10.21 -5.84
C LEU A 76 -2.06 -11.24 -4.96
N ASP A 77 -2.62 -12.45 -4.84
CA ASP A 77 -2.05 -13.56 -4.08
C ASP A 77 -0.63 -13.93 -4.55
N GLU A 78 -0.37 -13.91 -5.87
CA GLU A 78 0.97 -14.18 -6.40
C GLU A 78 1.98 -13.12 -5.94
N VAL A 79 1.57 -11.85 -5.96
CA VAL A 79 2.41 -10.74 -5.50
C VAL A 79 2.68 -10.84 -4.00
N GLU A 80 1.66 -11.11 -3.18
CA GLU A 80 1.78 -11.26 -1.73
C GLU A 80 2.70 -12.43 -1.34
N GLN A 81 2.58 -13.57 -2.03
CA GLN A 81 3.45 -14.74 -1.80
C GLN A 81 4.91 -14.43 -2.16
N LYS A 82 5.15 -13.73 -3.28
CA LYS A 82 6.51 -13.32 -3.66
C LYS A 82 7.11 -12.33 -2.67
N LEU A 83 6.34 -11.35 -2.20
CA LEU A 83 6.80 -10.39 -1.19
C LEU A 83 7.12 -11.07 0.15
N THR A 84 6.32 -12.06 0.54
CA THR A 84 6.54 -12.83 1.78
C THR A 84 7.78 -13.73 1.69
N SER A 85 7.95 -14.43 0.57
CA SER A 85 9.05 -15.39 0.38
C SER A 85 10.39 -14.72 0.05
N LYS A 86 10.39 -13.48 -0.44
CA LYS A 86 11.60 -12.73 -0.81
C LYS A 86 11.57 -11.33 -0.20
N PRO A 87 12.00 -11.17 1.07
CA PRO A 87 11.97 -9.90 1.79
C PRO A 87 12.69 -8.75 1.07
N ASP A 88 13.75 -9.04 0.31
CA ASP A 88 14.51 -8.06 -0.47
C ASP A 88 13.65 -7.35 -1.52
N LEU A 89 12.59 -8.01 -2.04
CA LEU A 89 11.67 -7.40 -3.00
C LEU A 89 10.87 -6.26 -2.37
N ILE A 90 10.53 -6.35 -1.08
CA ILE A 90 9.86 -5.25 -0.37
C ILE A 90 10.79 -4.03 -0.34
N GLN A 91 12.08 -4.22 -0.05
CA GLN A 91 13.04 -3.11 -0.06
C GLN A 91 13.17 -2.49 -1.44
N GLN A 92 13.19 -3.29 -2.50
CA GLN A 92 13.24 -2.76 -3.87
C GLN A 92 12.00 -1.93 -4.23
N VAL A 93 10.82 -2.34 -3.77
CA VAL A 93 9.54 -1.64 -4.03
C VAL A 93 9.41 -0.35 -3.22
N LEU A 94 9.96 -0.32 -2.01
CA LEU A 94 9.88 0.81 -1.10
C LEU A 94 11.05 1.80 -1.24
N ASN A 95 12.12 1.44 -1.94
CA ASN A 95 13.27 2.32 -2.14
C ASN A 95 13.00 3.34 -3.27
N ASP A 96 12.90 4.61 -2.90
CA ASP A 96 12.70 5.74 -3.82
C ASP A 96 13.84 5.86 -4.85
N GLU A 97 15.06 5.43 -4.53
CA GLU A 97 16.22 5.48 -5.46
C GLU A 97 16.04 4.57 -6.69
N ASN A 98 15.18 3.56 -6.60
CA ASN A 98 14.86 2.65 -7.71
C ASN A 98 13.75 3.20 -8.62
N THR A 99 13.29 4.43 -8.37
CA THR A 99 12.20 5.04 -9.12
C THR A 99 12.69 6.10 -10.11
N THR A 100 11.79 6.46 -11.02
CA THR A 100 12.00 7.56 -11.96
C THR A 100 10.81 8.50 -11.93
N ARG A 101 11.07 9.80 -12.08
CA ARG A 101 10.03 10.82 -12.18
C ARG A 101 9.28 10.65 -13.51
N LYS A 102 8.02 10.24 -13.45
CA LYS A 102 7.18 9.99 -14.63
C LYS A 102 5.84 10.71 -14.53
N LYS A 103 5.40 11.33 -15.62
CA LYS A 103 4.06 11.91 -15.73
C LYS A 103 3.04 10.80 -15.91
N LEU A 104 2.18 10.61 -14.91
CA LEU A 104 1.17 9.56 -14.87
C LEU A 104 -0.24 10.14 -15.05
N GLN A 105 -1.14 9.35 -15.64
CA GLN A 105 -2.58 9.49 -15.43
C GLN A 105 -2.96 8.53 -14.31
N LEU A 106 -3.04 9.05 -13.09
CA LEU A 106 -3.27 8.25 -11.90
C LEU A 106 -4.75 8.17 -11.59
N TYR A 107 -5.24 6.94 -11.44
CA TYR A 107 -6.59 6.63 -10.97
C TYR A 107 -6.47 5.88 -9.65
N LEU A 108 -7.05 6.44 -8.58
CA LEU A 108 -6.92 5.90 -7.24
C LEU A 108 -8.31 5.81 -6.58
N PRO A 109 -8.72 4.64 -6.07
CA PRO A 109 -9.98 4.52 -5.32
C PRO A 109 -10.04 5.53 -4.17
N LYS A 110 -11.19 6.18 -3.98
CA LYS A 110 -11.45 6.96 -2.76
C LYS A 110 -12.00 5.99 -1.72
N PHE A 111 -11.17 5.58 -0.77
CA PHE A 111 -11.55 4.62 0.26
C PHE A 111 -11.34 5.15 1.68
N LYS A 112 -12.04 4.53 2.62
CA LYS A 112 -11.81 4.63 4.06
C LYS A 112 -11.63 3.19 4.56
N MET A 113 -10.54 2.93 5.27
CA MET A 113 -10.25 1.61 5.83
C MET A 113 -10.31 1.69 7.35
N GLU A 114 -11.11 0.82 7.95
CA GLU A 114 -11.21 0.63 9.40
C GLU A 114 -11.19 -0.87 9.66
N ALA A 115 -10.28 -1.32 10.52
CA ALA A 115 -10.13 -2.73 10.87
C ALA A 115 -9.74 -2.86 12.34
N THR A 116 -10.23 -3.92 12.98
CA THR A 116 -9.92 -4.25 14.37
C THR A 116 -9.34 -5.65 14.40
N PHE A 117 -8.16 -5.80 15.00
CA PHE A 117 -7.44 -7.06 15.08
C PHE A 117 -7.16 -7.44 16.53
N VAL A 118 -7.35 -8.71 16.87
CA VAL A 118 -6.85 -9.29 18.13
C VAL A 118 -5.50 -9.92 17.83
N LEU A 119 -4.43 -9.34 18.36
CA LEU A 119 -3.05 -9.68 17.97
C LEU A 119 -2.43 -10.80 18.80
N ASN A 120 -3.09 -11.25 19.88
CA ASN A 120 -2.52 -12.19 20.85
C ASN A 120 -1.94 -13.44 20.17
N ASP A 121 -2.74 -14.15 19.36
CA ASP A 121 -2.31 -15.38 18.71
C ASP A 121 -1.17 -15.15 17.71
N VAL A 122 -1.24 -14.07 16.93
CA VAL A 122 -0.21 -13.69 15.97
C VAL A 122 1.11 -13.41 16.68
N LEU A 123 1.09 -12.62 17.75
CA LEU A 123 2.29 -12.28 18.51
C LEU A 123 2.89 -13.48 19.23
N ILE A 124 2.06 -14.39 19.75
CA ILE A 124 2.49 -15.68 20.31
C ILE A 124 3.21 -16.53 19.25
N GLN A 125 2.65 -16.62 18.04
CA GLN A 125 3.25 -17.34 16.92
C GLN A 125 4.58 -16.71 16.48
N LEU A 126 4.67 -15.38 16.50
CA LEU A 126 5.90 -14.63 16.22
C LEU A 126 6.95 -14.69 17.36
N GLY A 127 6.66 -15.40 18.46
CA GLY A 127 7.62 -15.71 19.52
C GLY A 127 7.42 -14.95 20.83
N MET A 128 6.46 -14.02 20.91
CA MET A 128 6.14 -13.26 22.13
C MET A 128 5.31 -14.08 23.12
N LYS A 129 5.70 -15.33 23.41
CA LYS A 129 4.87 -16.28 24.16
C LYS A 129 4.70 -15.91 25.64
N ASN A 130 5.76 -15.39 26.28
CA ASN A 130 5.76 -15.13 27.72
C ASN A 130 4.81 -14.00 28.11
N ALA A 131 4.76 -12.91 27.32
CA ALA A 131 3.89 -11.77 27.58
C ALA A 131 2.40 -12.15 27.68
N PHE A 132 1.99 -13.22 26.98
CA PHE A 132 0.60 -13.70 26.99
C PHE A 132 0.39 -14.95 27.86
N SER A 133 1.36 -15.31 28.69
CA SER A 133 1.30 -16.49 29.57
C SER A 133 1.13 -16.08 31.03
N ALA A 134 0.01 -16.41 31.65
CA ALA A 134 -0.29 -16.03 33.04
C ALA A 134 0.79 -16.44 34.06
N SER A 135 1.53 -17.53 33.81
CA SER A 135 2.59 -18.03 34.70
C SER A 135 4.01 -17.54 34.35
N LYS A 136 4.20 -16.89 33.20
CA LYS A 136 5.53 -16.49 32.69
C LYS A 136 5.63 -15.01 32.33
N ALA A 137 4.49 -14.33 32.26
CA ALA A 137 4.42 -12.91 32.02
C ALA A 137 5.05 -12.18 33.21
N ASP A 138 6.09 -11.43 32.91
CA ASP A 138 6.70 -10.51 33.85
C ASP A 138 6.56 -9.10 33.28
N PHE A 139 5.76 -8.29 33.97
CA PHE A 139 5.42 -6.91 33.60
C PHE A 139 5.73 -5.94 34.75
N THR A 140 6.67 -6.29 35.65
CA THR A 140 6.93 -5.45 36.83
C THR A 140 7.56 -4.10 36.49
N GLY A 141 8.23 -3.98 35.34
CA GLY A 141 8.82 -2.72 34.85
C GLY A 141 10.03 -2.23 35.63
#